data_AF-A0A952XGN4-F1
#
_entry.id   AF-A0A952XGN4-F1
#
_cell.length_a   1.000
_cell.length_b   1.000
_cell.length_c   1.000
_cell.angle_alpha   90.00
_cell.angle_beta   90.00
_cell.angle_gamma   90.00
#
_symmetry.space_group_name_H-M   'P 1'
#
loop_
_entity.id
_entity.type
_entity.pdbx_description
1 polymer ?
#
loop_
_entity_poly.entity_id
_entity_poly.type
_entity_poly.pdbx_seq_one_letter_code
_entity_poly.pdbx_strand_id
1 'polypeptide(L)'
;MTAQERHYWFARRYPLGDVRQSMAPVHWKGWCVAFGFVGVLLGGAGAFVWFTLQGNLLEGAAMFAILAFIAGAWFVLMTMANGDRVRTVADYREERKRV
;
A
#
# COMPACT_ATOMS: atom_id res chain seq x y z
N MET A 1 -22.41 -1.11 5.76
CA MET A 1 -21.58 -0.74 4.58
C MET A 1 -22.43 0.03 3.59
N THR A 2 -22.26 1.35 3.54
CA THR A 2 -22.95 2.18 2.55
C THR A 2 -22.44 1.87 1.14
N ALA A 3 -23.20 2.21 0.09
CA ALA A 3 -22.85 1.87 -1.28
C ALA A 3 -21.48 2.44 -1.73
N GLN A 4 -21.03 3.52 -1.08
CA GLN A 4 -19.80 4.24 -1.39
C GLN A 4 -18.55 3.59 -0.74
N GLU A 5 -18.67 3.05 0.48
CA GLU A 5 -17.63 2.23 1.15
C GLU A 5 -17.23 0.98 0.34
N ARG A 6 -18.14 0.47 -0.50
CA ARG A 6 -17.88 -0.72 -1.32
C ARG A 6 -16.98 -0.46 -2.52
N HIS A 7 -16.86 0.80 -2.96
CA HIS A 7 -16.14 1.13 -4.19
C HIS A 7 -14.68 1.50 -3.92
N TYR A 8 -14.43 2.30 -2.88
CA TYR A 8 -13.08 2.80 -2.59
C TYR A 8 -12.29 1.89 -1.65
N TRP A 9 -11.04 1.64 -2.00
CA TRP A 9 -10.15 0.76 -1.22
C TRP A 9 -9.32 1.56 -0.24
N PHE A 10 -8.97 2.78 -0.63
CA PHE A 10 -8.15 3.72 0.12
C PHE A 10 -8.89 5.05 0.29
N ALA A 11 -8.56 5.78 1.35
CA ALA A 11 -9.03 7.14 1.58
C ALA A 11 -7.89 7.99 2.12
N ARG A 12 -8.03 9.31 2.05
CA ARG A 12 -7.02 10.24 2.56
C ARG A 12 -6.93 10.16 4.09
N ARG A 13 -5.72 10.23 4.65
CA ARG A 13 -5.58 10.32 6.11
C ARG A 13 -5.83 11.72 6.64
N TYR A 14 -5.61 12.74 5.80
CA TYR A 14 -5.66 14.15 6.16
C TYR A 14 -6.59 14.94 5.23
N PRO A 15 -7.16 16.08 5.70
CA PRO A 15 -8.06 16.94 4.92
C PRO A 15 -7.40 17.55 3.67
N LEU A 16 -8.20 18.08 2.74
CA LEU A 16 -7.69 18.81 1.57
C LEU A 16 -6.89 20.04 2.01
N GLY A 17 -5.72 20.25 1.39
CA GLY A 17 -4.82 21.36 1.74
C GLY A 17 -3.79 21.05 2.83
N ASP A 18 -3.85 19.90 3.50
CA ASP A 18 -2.78 19.47 4.40
C ASP A 18 -1.52 19.09 3.61
N VAL A 19 -0.35 19.54 4.10
CA VAL A 19 0.98 19.22 3.54
C VAL A 19 1.23 17.72 3.57
N ARG A 20 0.62 17.01 4.54
CA ARG A 20 0.70 15.56 4.69
C ARG A 20 -0.28 14.90 3.74
N GLN A 21 0.14 14.68 2.51
CA GLN A 21 -0.65 13.93 1.53
C GLN A 21 -0.35 12.43 1.65
N SER A 22 -1.21 11.72 2.38
CA SER A 22 -1.12 10.26 2.49
C SER A 22 -2.49 9.61 2.41
N MET A 23 -2.52 8.37 1.92
CA MET A 23 -3.70 7.53 1.87
C MET A 23 -3.55 6.35 2.82
N ALA A 24 -4.68 5.80 3.27
CA ALA A 24 -4.73 4.59 4.07
C ALA A 24 -5.89 3.69 3.62
N PRO A 25 -5.75 2.36 3.80
CA PRO A 25 -6.78 1.42 3.43
C PRO A 25 -8.01 1.56 4.34
N VAL A 26 -9.20 1.66 3.73
CA VAL A 26 -10.50 1.71 4.43
C VAL A 26 -11.34 0.46 4.21
N HIS A 27 -10.97 -0.34 3.20
CA HIS A 27 -11.64 -1.57 2.80
C HIS A 27 -10.67 -2.75 2.79
N TRP A 28 -11.20 -3.98 2.90
CA TRP A 28 -10.38 -5.21 2.97
C TRP A 28 -9.48 -5.38 1.73
N LYS A 29 -9.95 -4.98 0.54
CA LYS A 29 -9.15 -5.00 -0.69
C LYS A 29 -7.90 -4.12 -0.59
N GLY A 30 -8.01 -2.93 0.02
CA GLY A 30 -6.86 -2.06 0.25
C GLY A 30 -5.85 -2.67 1.21
N TRP A 31 -6.33 -3.38 2.23
CA TRP A 31 -5.46 -4.17 3.12
C TRP A 31 -4.76 -5.33 2.40
N CYS A 32 -5.45 -6.06 1.52
CA CYS A 32 -4.81 -7.10 0.69
C CYS A 32 -3.69 -6.53 -0.19
N VAL A 33 -3.90 -5.36 -0.80
CA VAL A 33 -2.86 -4.67 -1.58
C VAL A 33 -1.66 -4.30 -0.71
N ALA A 34 -1.88 -3.77 0.50
CA ALA A 34 -0.81 -3.44 1.44
C ALA A 34 -0.03 -4.68 1.91
N PHE A 35 -0.73 -5.76 2.24
CA PHE A 35 -0.08 -7.02 2.62
C PHE A 35 0.68 -7.65 1.46
N GLY A 36 0.15 -7.57 0.23
CA GLY A 36 0.86 -8.02 -0.97
C GLY A 36 2.17 -7.27 -1.17
N PHE A 37 2.15 -5.94 -1.03
CA PHE A 37 3.37 -5.12 -1.09
C PHE A 37 4.40 -5.54 -0.03
N VAL A 38 3.99 -5.67 1.23
CA VAL A 38 4.88 -6.13 2.32
C VAL A 38 5.41 -7.54 2.06
N GLY A 39 4.56 -8.45 1.55
CA GLY A 39 4.96 -9.80 1.19
C GLY A 39 6.05 -9.83 0.12
N VAL A 40 5.96 -8.99 -0.92
CA VAL A 40 7.01 -8.88 -1.94
C VAL A 40 8.30 -8.31 -1.36
N LEU A 41 8.24 -7.33 -0.45
CA LEU A 41 9.44 -6.81 0.22
C LEU A 41 10.12 -7.88 1.08
N LEU A 42 9.35 -8.68 1.82
CA LEU A 42 9.89 -9.80 2.60
C LEU A 42 10.49 -10.87 1.70
N GLY A 43 9.84 -11.20 0.58
CA GLY A 43 10.38 -12.10 -0.43
C GLY A 43 11.69 -11.59 -1.03
N GLY A 44 11.75 -10.31 -1.37
CA GLY A 44 12.97 -9.66 -1.86
C GLY A 44 14.08 -9.66 -0.80
N ALA A 45 13.76 -9.40 0.47
CA ALA A 45 14.73 -9.46 1.56
C ALA A 45 15.25 -10.88 1.76
N GLY A 46 14.39 -11.89 1.66
CA GLY A 46 14.78 -13.31 1.66
C GLY A 46 15.72 -13.65 0.50
N ALA A 47 15.42 -13.18 -0.72
CA ALA A 47 16.28 -13.34 -1.88
C ALA A 47 17.65 -12.66 -1.67
N PHE A 48 17.67 -11.44 -1.13
CA PHE A 48 18.90 -10.73 -0.79
C PHE A 48 19.79 -11.54 0.17
N VAL A 49 19.20 -12.04 1.26
CA VAL A 49 19.93 -12.87 2.22
C VAL A 49 20.46 -14.14 1.56
N TRP A 50 19.65 -14.81 0.74
CA TRP A 50 20.04 -16.02 0.02
C TRP A 50 21.25 -15.81 -0.89
N PHE A 51 21.24 -14.77 -1.73
CA PHE A 51 22.37 -14.44 -2.60
C PHE A 51 23.60 -14.00 -1.82
N THR A 52 23.41 -13.24 -0.73
CA THR A 52 24.53 -12.79 0.13
C THR A 52 25.24 -13.96 0.79
N LEU A 53 24.50 -14.98 1.25
CA LEU A 53 25.08 -16.21 1.82
C LEU A 53 25.89 -17.02 0.80
N GLN A 54 25.64 -16.82 -0.50
CA GLN A 54 26.41 -17.45 -1.58
C GLN A 54 27.62 -16.62 -2.03
N GLY A 55 27.86 -15.46 -1.40
CA GLY A 55 28.93 -14.53 -1.77
C GLY A 55 28.53 -13.51 -2.85
N ASN A 56 27.30 -13.57 -3.35
CA ASN A 56 26.81 -12.72 -4.45
C ASN A 56 26.04 -11.50 -3.92
N LEU A 57 26.71 -10.66 -3.13
CA LEU A 57 26.09 -9.49 -2.49
C LEU A 57 25.45 -8.54 -3.51
N LEU A 58 26.12 -8.28 -4.64
CA LEU A 58 25.64 -7.34 -5.65
C LEU A 58 24.38 -7.84 -6.36
N GLU A 59 24.32 -9.13 -6.69
CA GLU A 59 23.14 -9.75 -7.30
C GLU A 59 21.95 -9.74 -6.33
N GLY A 60 22.20 -10.06 -5.06
CA GLY A 60 21.19 -9.96 -4.01
C GLY A 60 20.63 -8.54 -3.89
N ALA A 61 21.51 -7.53 -3.84
CA ALA A 61 21.12 -6.13 -3.72
C ALA A 61 20.32 -5.66 -4.93
N ALA A 62 20.76 -6.01 -6.15
CA ALA A 62 20.06 -5.70 -7.39
C ALA A 62 18.66 -6.34 -7.41
N MET A 63 18.56 -7.62 -7.03
CA MET A 63 17.28 -8.34 -6.99
C MET A 63 16.28 -7.69 -6.01
N PHE A 64 16.74 -7.37 -4.80
CA PHE A 64 15.90 -6.68 -3.83
C PHE A 64 15.43 -5.32 -4.33
N ALA A 65 16.35 -4.52 -4.89
CA ALA A 65 16.02 -3.20 -5.42
C ALA A 65 14.95 -3.29 -6.53
N ILE A 66 15.12 -4.19 -7.51
CA ILE A 66 14.16 -4.39 -8.61
C ILE A 66 12.78 -4.76 -8.06
N LEU A 67 12.69 -5.72 -7.15
CA LEU A 67 11.43 -6.15 -6.56
C LEU A 67 10.77 -5.02 -5.75
N ALA A 68 11.55 -4.28 -4.96
CA ALA A 68 11.04 -3.14 -4.18
C ALA A 68 10.49 -2.02 -5.08
N PHE A 69 11.18 -1.70 -6.18
CA PHE A 69 10.71 -0.69 -7.14
C PHE A 69 9.42 -1.12 -7.83
N ILE A 70 9.36 -2.36 -8.34
CA ILE A 70 8.15 -2.87 -9.02
C ILE A 70 6.97 -2.90 -8.05
N ALA A 71 7.16 -3.45 -6.84
CA ALA A 71 6.11 -3.55 -5.85
C ALA A 71 5.65 -2.17 -5.37
N GLY A 72 6.59 -1.24 -5.16
CA GLY A 72 6.28 0.13 -4.75
C GLY A 72 5.48 0.89 -5.82
N ALA A 73 5.91 0.81 -7.08
CA ALA A 73 5.18 1.42 -8.20
C ALA A 73 3.76 0.84 -8.32
N TRP A 74 3.62 -0.49 -8.27
CA TRP A 74 2.31 -1.14 -8.30
C TRP A 74 1.41 -0.73 -7.11
N PHE A 75 1.97 -0.68 -5.90
CA PHE A 75 1.24 -0.25 -4.70
C PHE A 75 0.73 1.19 -4.82
N VAL A 76 1.57 2.12 -5.31
CA VAL A 76 1.18 3.51 -5.55
C VAL A 76 0.08 3.59 -6.61
N LEU A 77 0.21 2.88 -7.73
CA LEU A 77 -0.82 2.87 -8.79
C LEU A 77 -2.16 2.34 -8.28
N MET A 78 -2.17 1.24 -7.52
CA MET A 78 -3.39 0.69 -6.93
C MET A 78 -4.05 1.66 -5.94
N THR A 79 -3.23 2.37 -5.16
CA THR A 79 -3.68 3.40 -4.23
C THR A 79 -4.30 4.58 -4.96
N MET A 80 -3.70 5.04 -6.06
CA MET A 80 -4.21 6.17 -6.85
C MET A 80 -5.46 5.83 -7.66
N ALA A 81 -5.57 4.60 -8.17
CA ALA A 81 -6.69 4.14 -8.99
C ALA A 81 -7.94 3.85 -8.16
N ASN A 82 -7.78 3.37 -6.93
CA ASN A 82 -8.89 2.94 -6.06
C ASN A 82 -9.04 3.82 -4.80
N GLY A 83 -8.40 4.99 -4.77
CA GLY A 83 -8.39 5.91 -3.65
C GLY A 83 -9.44 7.00 -3.76
N ASP A 84 -10.20 7.22 -2.69
CA ASP A 84 -11.05 8.39 -2.54
C ASP A 84 -10.16 9.63 -2.33
N ARG A 85 -10.31 10.63 -3.22
CA ARG A 85 -9.52 11.87 -3.19
C ARG A 85 -10.19 12.99 -2.39
N VAL A 86 -11.45 12.82 -2.00
CA VAL A 86 -12.24 13.84 -1.33
C VAL A 86 -12.34 13.52 0.16
N ARG A 87 -12.84 12.34 0.50
CA ARG A 87 -13.09 11.95 1.89
C ARG A 87 -11.84 11.42 2.58
N THR A 88 -11.84 11.60 3.89
CA THR A 88 -10.82 11.10 4.79
C THR A 88 -11.24 9.81 5.48
N VAL A 89 -10.27 9.05 6.00
CA VAL A 89 -10.51 7.87 6.83
C VAL A 89 -11.41 8.18 8.04
N ALA A 90 -11.35 9.42 8.58
CA ALA A 90 -12.21 9.85 9.67
C ALA A 90 -13.69 9.85 9.24
N ASP A 91 -13.98 10.38 8.05
CA ASP A 91 -15.34 10.40 7.50
C ASP A 91 -15.89 8.97 7.33
N TYR A 92 -15.08 8.06 6.81
CA TYR A 92 -15.42 6.63 6.70
C TYR A 92 -15.67 5.98 8.07
N ARG A 93 -14.90 6.35 9.09
CA ARG A 93 -15.06 5.81 10.45
C ARG A 93 -16.32 6.35 11.13
N GLU A 94 -16.67 7.60 10.90
CA GLU A 94 -17.91 8.20 11.41
C GLU A 94 -19.14 7.59 10.74
N GLU A 95 -19.09 7.37 9.43
CA GLU A 95 -20.16 6.70 8.68
C GLU A 95 -20.39 5.28 9.22
N ARG A 96 -19.31 4.53 9.48
CA ARG A 96 -19.40 3.18 10.07
C ARG A 96 -19.97 3.16 11.50
N LYS A 97 -19.91 4.26 12.25
CA LYS A 97 -20.52 4.36 13.60
C LYS A 97 -22.02 4.65 13.56
N ARG A 98 -22.53 5.20 12.45
CA ARG A 98 -23.93 5.59 12.29
C ARG A 98 -24.81 4.45 11.77
N VAL A 99 -24.20 3.35 11.30
CA VAL A 99 -24.85 2.13 10.80
C VAL A 99 -24.68 1.03 11.83
#